data_AF-A0A653VH24-F1
#
_entry.id   AF-A0A653VH24-F1
#
_cell.length_a   1.000
_cell.length_b   1.000
_cell.length_c   1.000
_cell.angle_alpha   90.00
_cell.angle_beta   90.00
_cell.angle_gamma   90.00
#
_symmetry.space_group_name_H-M   'P 1'
#
loop_
_entity.id
_entity.type
_entity.pdbx_description
1 polymer ?
#
loop_
_entity_poly.entity_id
_entity_poly.type
_entity_poly.pdbx_seq_one_letter_code
_entity_poly.pdbx_strand_id
1 'polypeptide(L)' 'MAEILISRYEQFIENRTITHITTNRSATEIENTYGNRLGSRMRSMFNLITFDTITDDKR' A
#
# COMPACT_ATOMS: atom_id res chain seq x y z
N MET A 1 8.59 0.59 -7.37
CA MET A 1 7.32 0.46 -6.61
C MET A 1 6.85 1.79 -6.02
N ALA A 2 7.74 2.57 -5.37
CA ALA A 2 7.37 3.87 -4.82
C ALA A 2 6.67 4.81 -5.81
N GLU A 3 7.21 4.96 -7.02
CA GLU A 3 6.66 5.85 -8.04
C GLU A 3 5.25 5.45 -8.49
N ILE A 4 5.00 4.15 -8.65
CA ILE A 4 3.66 3.60 -8.95
C ILE A 4 2.69 3.92 -7.81
N LEU A 5 3.08 3.71 -6.56
CA LEU A 5 2.23 4.00 -5.40
C LEU A 5 1.92 5.49 -5.26
N ILE A 6 2.88 6.36 -5.59
CA ILE A 6 2.67 7.81 -5.62
C ILE A 6 1.67 8.19 -6.71
N SER A 7 1.84 7.68 -7.93
CA SER A 7 0.89 7.93 -9.01
C SER A 7 -0.52 7.43 -8.67
N ARG A 8 -0.64 6.26 -8.03
CA ARG A 8 -1.94 5.74 -7.55
C ARG A 8 -2.56 6.61 -6.47
N TYR A 9 -1.75 7.20 -5.58
CA TYR A 9 -2.22 8.17 -4.60
C TYR A 9 -2.80 9.42 -5.26
N GLU A 10 -2.12 9.96 -6.28
CA GLU A 10 -2.61 11.14 -7.01
C GLU A 10 -3.95 10.85 -7.68
N GLN A 11 -4.07 9.69 -8.33
CA GLN A 11 -5.35 9.24 -8.91
C GLN A 11 -6.45 9.02 -7.86
N PHE A 12 -6.10 8.52 -6.67
CA PHE A 12 -7.05 8.40 -5.57
C PHE A 12 -7.57 9.77 -5.09
N ILE A 13 -6.70 10.79 -5.01
CA ILE A 13 -7.11 12.14 -4.59
C ILE A 13 -7.95 12.84 -5.67
N GLU A 14 -7.51 12.76 -6.92
CA GLU A 14 -8.16 13.45 -8.04
C GLU A 14 -9.46 12.77 -8.47
N ASN A 15 -9.40 11.44 -8.64
CA ASN A 15 -10.45 10.67 -9.30
C ASN A 15 -11.15 9.66 -8.38
N ARG A 16 -10.78 9.59 -7.09
CA ARG A 16 -11.29 8.61 -6.12
C ARG A 16 -11.12 7.15 -6.56
N THR A 17 -10.11 6.88 -7.39
CA THR A 17 -9.84 5.52 -7.86
C THR A 17 -9.37 4.63 -6.72
N ILE A 18 -10.13 3.56 -6.46
CA ILE A 18 -9.78 2.56 -5.45
C ILE A 18 -8.68 1.66 -6.01
N THR A 19 -7.61 1.50 -5.23
CA THR A 19 -6.46 0.65 -5.58
C THR A 19 -6.32 -0.45 -4.54
N HIS A 20 -6.06 -1.68 -4.99
CA HIS A 20 -5.72 -2.80 -4.12
C HIS A 20 -4.29 -3.27 -4.42
N ILE A 21 -3.56 -3.70 -3.39
CA ILE A 21 -2.18 -4.18 -3.52
C ILE A 21 -1.93 -5.31 -2.53
N THR A 22 -1.20 -6.33 -3.00
CA THR A 22 -0.64 -7.41 -2.16
C THR A 22 0.88 -7.31 -2.19
N THR A 23 1.52 -7.50 -1.04
CA THR A 23 2.98 -7.41 -0.91
C THR A 23 3.47 -8.35 0.19
N ASN A 24 4.69 -8.87 0.02
CA ASN A 24 5.36 -9.68 1.04
C ASN A 24 6.00 -8.82 2.14
N ARG A 25 5.96 -7.49 2.03
CA ARG A 25 6.56 -6.55 2.96
C ARG A 25 5.51 -5.93 3.85
N SER A 26 5.82 -5.81 5.14
CA SER A 26 5.01 -5.08 6.11
C SER A 26 4.95 -3.59 5.79
N ALA A 27 3.93 -2.90 6.31
CA ALA A 27 3.79 -1.46 6.14
C ALA A 27 5.02 -0.68 6.67
N THR A 28 5.61 -1.13 7.78
CA THR A 28 6.80 -0.52 8.39
C THR A 28 8.04 -0.69 7.52
N GLU A 29 8.25 -1.87 6.92
CA GLU A 29 9.36 -2.07 5.99
C GLU A 29 9.25 -1.16 4.76
N ILE A 30 8.04 -0.98 4.24
CA ILE A 30 7.78 -0.09 3.10
C ILE A 30 8.05 1.37 3.49
N GLU A 31 7.63 1.80 4.67
CA GLU A 31 7.90 3.15 5.20
C GLU A 31 9.40 3.39 5.40
N ASN A 32 10.13 2.41 5.94
CA ASN A 32 11.58 2.50 6.09
C ASN A 32 12.32 2.52 4.75
N THR A 33 11.82 1.77 3.76
CA THR A 33 12.48 1.66 2.44
C THR A 33 12.25 2.90 1.57
N TYR A 34 11.04 3.47 1.58
CA TYR A 34 10.64 4.54 0.66
C TYR A 34 10.35 5.87 1.35
N GLY A 35 10.41 5.92 2.67
CA GLY A 35 10.25 7.12 3.49
C GLY A 35 8.83 7.37 4.02
N ASN A 36 8.77 8.14 5.09
CA ASN A 36 7.56 8.46 5.86
C ASN A 36 6.43 9.06 5.00
N ARG A 37 6.76 9.84 3.97
CA ARG A 37 5.75 10.44 3.08
C ARG A 37 4.94 9.38 2.33
N LEU A 38 5.60 8.31 1.86
CA LEU A 38 4.90 7.21 1.20
C LEU A 38 4.07 6.41 2.21
N GLY A 39 4.62 6.16 3.40
CA GLY A 39 3.90 5.47 4.48
C GLY A 39 2.61 6.19 4.89
N SER A 40 2.64 7.52 5.04
CA SER A 40 1.45 8.32 5.32
C SER A 40 0.40 8.26 4.20
N ARG A 41 0.83 8.28 2.93
CA ARG A 41 -0.07 8.13 1.78
C ARG A 41 -0.73 6.75 1.74
N MET A 42 0.06 5.69 1.98
CA MET A 42 -0.48 4.33 2.06
C MET A 42 -1.51 4.17 3.17
N ARG A 43 -1.26 4.76 4.35
CA ARG A 43 -2.23 4.78 5.47
C ARG A 43 -3.55 5.47 5.11
N SER A 44 -3.53 6.45 4.21
CA SER A 44 -4.75 7.13 3.75
C SER A 44 -5.48 6.40 2.61
N MET A 45 -4.78 5.60 1.81
CA MET A 45 -5.37 4.89 0.66
C MET A 45 -5.89 3.49 1.01
N PHE A 46 -5.24 2.81 1.94
CA PHE A 46 -5.41 1.37 2.13
C PHE A 46 -5.87 1.03 3.53
N ASN A 47 -6.73 0.02 3.60
CA ASN A 47 -6.95 -0.74 4.83
C ASN A 47 -5.92 -1.87 4.86
N LEU A 48 -5.10 -1.90 5.92
CA LEU A 48 -4.10 -2.95 6.08
C LEU A 48 -4.77 -4.25 6.53
N ILE A 49 -4.58 -5.30 5.73
CA ILE A 49 -5.02 -6.67 6.05
C ILE A 49 -3.78 -7.56 6.06
N THR A 50 -3.61 -8.32 7.14
CA THR A 50 -2.51 -9.28 7.29
C THR A 50 -3.06 -10.70 7.17
N PHE A 51 -2.45 -11.49 6.31
CA PHE A 51 -2.74 -12.91 6.15
C PHE A 51 -1.70 -13.75 6.89
N ASP A 52 -2.12 -14.90 7.40
CA ASP A 52 -1.17 -15.87 7.93
C ASP A 52 -0.30 -16.39 6.77
N THR A 53 0.94 -16.73 7.10
CA THR A 53 1.83 -17.49 6.24
C THR A 53 1.20 -18.78 5.70
N ILE A 54 0.35 -19.45 6.48
CA ILE A 54 -0.27 -20.75 6.14
C ILE A 54 -1.57 -20.57 5.32
N THR A 55 -2.04 -19.33 5.11
CA THR A 55 -3.27 -19.10 4.33
C THR A 55 -3.06 -19.48 2.86
N ASP A 56 -3.87 -20.43 2.38
CA ASP A 56 -3.83 -20.98 1.01
C ASP A 56 -4.26 -19.97 -0.06
N ASP A 57 -5.29 -19.15 0.21
CA ASP A 57 -5.74 -18.06 -0.65
C ASP A 57 -5.72 -16.71 0.05
N LYS A 58 -5.12 -15.72 -0.59
CA LYS A 58 -4.90 -14.35 -0.09
C LYS A 58 -5.55 -13.30 -1.01
N ARG A 59 -6.39 -13.74 -1.95
CA ARG A 59 -7.06 -12.91 -2.95
C ARG A 59 -8.49 -12.56 -2.57
#